data_AF-A0AAD6J700-F1
#
_entry.id   AF-A0AAD6J700-F1
#
_cell.length_a   1.000
_cell.length_b   1.000
_cell.length_c   1.000
_cell.angle_alpha   90.00
_cell.angle_beta   90.00
_cell.angle_gamma   90.00
#
_symmetry.space_group_name_H-M   'P 1'
#
loop_
_entity.id
_entity.type
_entity.pdbx_description
1 polymer ?
#
loop_
_entity_poly.entity_id
_entity_poly.type
_entity_poly.pdbx_seq_one_letter_code
_entity_poly.pdbx_strand_id
1 'polypeptide(L)'
;MDSKHIFGGAVAAFLFGFVVLYSSRRREKIKASEKTPTKKNLKSSGNGVCRSNFAGNTDVIIVGAGVAGSALAYALAKDGWRVHVIERDLTEPDRIVGEFLQAGGCIKLAELGLE
;
A
#
# COMPACT_ATOMS: atom_id res chain seq x y z
N MET A 1 -27.14 -5.60 50.71
CA MET A 1 -26.14 -6.00 49.69
C MET A 1 -26.61 -5.40 48.39
N ASP A 2 -25.96 -4.32 47.98
CA ASP A 2 -26.56 -3.30 47.12
C ASP A 2 -26.49 -3.69 45.64
N SER A 3 -27.63 -4.12 45.09
CA SER A 3 -27.81 -4.52 43.68
C SER A 3 -27.38 -3.46 42.66
N LYS A 4 -27.22 -2.20 43.11
CA LYS A 4 -26.76 -1.06 42.30
C LYS A 4 -25.30 -1.19 41.87
N HIS A 5 -24.43 -1.79 42.69
CA HIS A 5 -23.01 -1.96 42.35
C HIS A 5 -22.76 -3.13 41.40
N ILE A 6 -23.61 -4.17 41.45
CA ILE A 6 -23.54 -5.32 40.54
C ILE A 6 -23.91 -4.90 39.11
N PHE A 7 -24.99 -4.10 38.98
CA PHE A 7 -25.42 -3.59 37.68
C PHE A 7 -24.42 -2.59 37.09
N GLY A 8 -23.86 -1.69 37.92
CA GLY A 8 -22.82 -0.76 37.50
C GLY A 8 -21.55 -1.45 36.99
N GLY A 9 -21.12 -2.52 37.65
CA GLY A 9 -19.98 -3.32 37.23
C GLY A 9 -20.20 -4.03 35.88
N ALA A 10 -21.40 -4.58 35.66
CA ALA A 10 -21.75 -5.27 34.42
C ALA A 10 -21.76 -4.31 33.21
N VAL A 11 -22.32 -3.11 33.37
CA VAL A 11 -22.35 -2.09 32.31
C VAL A 11 -20.93 -1.60 31.99
N ALA A 12 -20.10 -1.35 33.02
CA ALA A 12 -18.72 -0.92 32.80
C ALA A 12 -17.89 -1.99 32.07
N ALA A 13 -18.03 -3.27 32.42
CA ALA A 13 -17.34 -4.36 31.74
C ALA A 13 -17.78 -4.51 30.28
N PHE A 14 -19.06 -4.33 29.97
CA PHE A 14 -19.57 -4.40 28.60
C PHE A 14 -19.04 -3.25 27.74
N LEU A 15 -19.04 -2.02 28.27
CA LEU A 15 -18.49 -0.85 27.58
C LEU A 15 -16.98 -0.99 27.35
N PHE A 16 -16.24 -1.45 28.35
CA PHE A 16 -14.79 -1.65 28.22
C PHE A 16 -14.47 -2.77 27.21
N GLY A 17 -15.21 -3.89 27.26
CA GLY A 17 -15.09 -4.98 26.29
C GLY A 17 -15.39 -4.51 24.86
N PHE A 18 -16.42 -3.68 24.67
CA PHE A 18 -16.76 -3.11 23.36
C PHE A 18 -15.68 -2.16 22.83
N VAL A 19 -15.10 -1.32 23.69
CA VAL A 19 -13.97 -0.43 23.33
C VAL A 19 -12.73 -1.24 22.96
N VAL A 20 -12.41 -2.30 23.72
CA VAL A 20 -11.28 -3.20 23.42
C VAL A 20 -11.51 -3.94 22.10
N LEU A 21 -12.73 -4.43 21.85
CA LEU A 21 -13.07 -5.11 20.60
C LEU A 21 -13.02 -4.16 19.39
N TYR A 22 -13.58 -2.96 19.54
CA TYR A 22 -13.60 -1.94 18.49
C TYR A 22 -12.18 -1.45 18.15
N SER A 23 -11.36 -1.19 19.16
CA SER A 23 -9.96 -0.79 18.95
C SER A 23 -9.10 -1.93 18.38
N SER A 24 -9.40 -3.19 18.72
CA SER A 24 -8.71 -4.36 18.13
C SER A 24 -9.03 -4.53 16.65
N ARG A 25 -10.29 -4.35 16.23
CA ARG A 25 -10.67 -4.34 14.80
C ARG A 25 -10.04 -3.17 14.04
N ARG A 26 -9.90 -2.01 14.69
CA ARG A 26 -9.17 -0.86 14.12
C ARG A 26 -7.69 -1.19 13.92
N ARG A 27 -7.07 -1.92 14.85
CA ARG A 27 -5.68 -2.39 14.74
C ARG A 27 -5.48 -3.41 13.64
N GLU A 28 -6.44 -4.29 13.36
CA GLU A 28 -6.33 -5.22 12.23
C GLU A 28 -6.30 -4.50 10.88
N LYS A 29 -7.11 -3.43 10.70
CA LYS A 29 -7.00 -2.60 9.49
C LYS A 29 -5.65 -1.91 9.35
N ILE A 30 -5.05 -1.48 10.46
CA ILE A 30 -3.71 -0.85 10.45
C ILE A 30 -2.62 -1.90 10.15
N LYS A 31 -2.68 -3.09 10.77
CA LYS A 31 -1.68 -4.16 10.55
C LYS A 31 -1.80 -4.87 9.20
N ALA A 32 -2.99 -4.92 8.60
CA ALA A 32 -3.15 -5.38 7.22
C ALA A 32 -2.53 -4.39 6.21
N SER A 33 -2.45 -3.10 6.58
CA SER A 33 -1.81 -2.05 5.79
C SER A 33 -0.29 -2.00 5.96
N GLU A 34 0.25 -2.63 7.01
CA GLU A 34 1.69 -2.72 7.31
C GLU A 34 2.22 -4.13 7.00
N LYS A 35 2.03 -4.57 5.76
CA LYS A 35 2.80 -5.68 5.17
C LYS A 35 3.55 -5.16 3.95
N THR A 36 4.35 -4.13 4.16
CA THR A 36 5.40 -3.76 3.22
C THR A 36 6.38 -4.93 3.17
N PRO A 37 6.73 -5.48 2.00
CA PRO A 37 7.75 -6.51 1.92
C PRO A 37 9.08 -5.88 2.32
N THR A 38 9.47 -6.09 3.58
CA THR A 38 10.83 -5.81 4.07
C THR A 38 11.80 -6.44 3.08
N LYS A 39 12.84 -5.71 2.67
CA LYS A 39 13.89 -6.14 1.72
C LYS A 39 14.44 -7.53 2.08
N LYS A 40 13.77 -8.60 1.64
CA LYS A 40 14.34 -9.94 1.59
C LYS A 40 15.33 -9.89 0.44
N ASN A 41 16.60 -10.16 0.71
CA ASN A 41 17.66 -10.21 -0.29
C ASN A 41 17.26 -11.20 -1.39
N LEU A 42 16.64 -10.71 -2.46
CA LEU A 42 16.28 -11.50 -3.62
C LEU A 42 17.56 -11.64 -4.46
N LYS A 43 18.36 -12.67 -4.16
CA LYS A 43 19.51 -13.03 -5.00
C LYS A 43 18.98 -13.44 -6.37
N SER A 44 19.18 -12.58 -7.36
CA SER A 44 18.97 -12.92 -8.76
C SER A 44 19.95 -14.01 -9.18
N SER A 45 19.42 -15.17 -9.56
CA SER A 45 20.17 -16.28 -10.16
C SER A 45 20.45 -15.90 -11.61
N GLY A 46 21.66 -15.44 -11.89
CA GLY A 46 22.08 -15.02 -13.22
C GLY A 46 22.36 -16.20 -14.13
N ASN A 47 21.80 -16.17 -15.34
CA ASN A 47 22.35 -16.83 -16.54
C ASN A 47 21.83 -16.12 -17.81
N GLY A 48 22.74 -15.65 -18.67
CA GLY A 48 22.48 -15.40 -20.10
C GLY A 48 22.41 -13.95 -20.59
N VAL A 49 23.57 -13.32 -20.79
CA VAL A 49 23.97 -12.29 -21.80
C VAL A 49 22.87 -11.44 -22.48
N CYS A 50 22.85 -10.15 -22.15
CA CYS A 50 22.87 -8.96 -23.02
C CYS A 50 23.33 -7.78 -22.14
N ARG A 51 24.59 -7.33 -22.24
CA ARG A 51 25.10 -6.19 -21.46
C ARG A 51 24.74 -4.87 -22.17
N SER A 52 23.54 -4.35 -21.89
CA SER A 52 23.29 -2.91 -21.99
C SER A 52 23.82 -2.24 -20.72
N ASN A 53 24.23 -0.98 -20.79
CA ASN A 53 24.79 -0.20 -19.66
C ASN A 53 23.79 0.05 -18.49
N PHE A 54 22.71 -0.73 -18.38
CA PHE A 54 21.78 -0.81 -17.25
C PHE A 54 22.30 -1.70 -16.10
N ALA A 55 23.57 -2.11 -16.14
CA ALA A 55 24.20 -2.95 -15.12
C ALA A 55 24.46 -2.23 -13.77
N GLY A 56 23.70 -1.18 -13.49
CA GLY A 56 23.56 -0.53 -12.19
C GLY A 56 22.18 -0.86 -11.63
N ASN A 57 22.02 -2.11 -11.18
CA ASN A 57 21.25 -2.47 -9.99
C ASN A 57 19.77 -2.00 -9.89
N THR A 58 18.93 -2.32 -10.87
CA THR A 58 17.46 -2.24 -10.73
C THR A 58 16.90 -3.43 -9.93
N ASP A 59 16.01 -3.17 -8.96
CA ASP A 59 15.35 -4.20 -8.16
C ASP A 59 14.00 -4.62 -8.76
N VAL A 60 13.28 -3.67 -9.41
CA VAL A 60 11.97 -3.91 -10.03
C VAL A 60 11.90 -3.22 -11.39
N ILE A 61 11.45 -3.94 -12.42
CA ILE A 61 11.10 -3.36 -13.72
C ILE A 61 9.57 -3.36 -13.85
N ILE A 62 9.00 -2.20 -14.14
CA ILE A 62 7.57 -2.02 -14.40
C ILE A 62 7.40 -1.72 -15.89
N VAL A 63 6.57 -2.52 -16.56
CA VAL A 63 6.21 -2.30 -17.97
C VAL A 63 4.84 -1.63 -18.01
N GLY A 64 4.82 -0.39 -18.51
CA GLY A 64 3.67 0.50 -18.52
C GLY A 64 3.75 1.57 -17.41
N ALA A 65 3.71 2.85 -17.79
CA ALA A 65 3.63 4.02 -16.92
C ALA A 65 2.22 4.65 -16.92
N GLY A 66 1.18 3.83 -17.12
CA GLY A 66 -0.21 4.23 -16.90
C GLY A 66 -0.54 4.44 -15.41
N VAL A 67 -1.82 4.65 -15.09
CA VAL A 67 -2.30 4.97 -13.72
C VAL A 67 -1.73 4.01 -12.66
N ALA A 68 -1.87 2.70 -12.87
CA ALA A 68 -1.39 1.70 -11.93
C ALA A 68 0.15 1.60 -11.90
N GLY A 69 0.80 1.65 -13.07
CA GLY A 69 2.25 1.51 -13.18
C GLY A 69 3.00 2.65 -12.51
N SER A 70 2.55 3.88 -12.72
CA SER A 70 3.13 5.08 -12.11
C SER A 70 2.90 5.14 -10.59
N ALA A 71 1.69 4.81 -10.13
CA ALA A 71 1.39 4.73 -8.70
C ALA A 71 2.22 3.65 -7.99
N LEU A 72 2.36 2.47 -8.61
CA LEU A 72 3.19 1.38 -8.10
C LEU A 72 4.68 1.75 -8.08
N ALA A 73 5.16 2.39 -9.15
CA ALA A 73 6.54 2.87 -9.22
C ALA A 73 6.85 3.84 -8.08
N TYR A 74 5.95 4.80 -7.84
CA TYR A 74 6.08 5.75 -6.74
C TYR A 74 6.12 5.04 -5.38
N ALA A 75 5.18 4.14 -5.11
CA ALA A 75 5.11 3.44 -3.82
C ALA A 75 6.39 2.63 -3.55
N LEU A 76 6.85 1.85 -4.54
CA LEU A 76 8.07 1.06 -4.42
C LEU A 76 9.33 1.93 -4.29
N ALA A 77 9.41 3.03 -5.05
CA ALA A 77 10.53 3.96 -4.95
C ALA A 77 10.58 4.64 -3.57
N LYS A 78 9.43 5.02 -3.01
CA LYS A 78 9.29 5.58 -1.65
C LYS A 78 9.74 4.59 -0.58
N ASP A 79 9.50 3.29 -0.80
CA ASP A 79 10.00 2.19 0.05
C ASP A 79 11.50 1.87 -0.17
N GLY A 80 12.19 2.62 -1.03
CA GLY A 80 13.64 2.51 -1.25
C GLY A 80 14.05 1.40 -2.21
N TRP A 81 13.13 0.96 -3.08
CA TRP A 81 13.44 0.06 -4.20
C TRP A 81 13.96 0.87 -5.39
N ARG A 82 14.92 0.31 -6.12
CA ARG A 82 15.36 0.89 -7.40
C ARG A 82 14.43 0.39 -8.50
N VAL A 83 13.52 1.26 -8.91
CA VAL A 83 12.48 0.93 -9.89
C VAL A 83 12.88 1.49 -11.25
N HIS A 84 12.77 0.67 -12.28
CA HIS A 84 12.87 1.10 -13.68
C HIS A 84 11.51 0.93 -14.35
N VAL A 85 10.99 1.99 -14.97
CA VAL A 85 9.71 1.96 -15.67
C VAL A 85 9.95 2.09 -17.16
N ILE A 86 9.30 1.23 -17.95
CA ILE A 86 9.35 1.26 -19.41
C ILE A 86 7.93 1.52 -19.90
N GLU A 87 7.73 2.60 -20.64
CA GLU A 87 6.46 2.93 -21.29
C GLU A 87 6.70 3.09 -22.79
N ARG A 88 5.69 2.78 -23.60
CA ARG A 88 5.76 2.89 -25.06
C ARG A 88 5.91 4.35 -25.49
N ASP A 89 5.15 5.23 -24.84
CA ASP A 89 5.10 6.66 -25.16
C ASP A 89 4.87 7.49 -23.88
N LEU A 90 5.78 8.43 -23.61
CA LEU A 90 5.73 9.32 -22.44
C LEU A 90 5.01 10.65 -22.74
N THR A 91 4.49 10.84 -23.96
CA THR A 91 3.63 11.98 -24.27
C THR A 91 2.28 11.85 -23.59
N GLU A 92 1.58 12.98 -23.45
CA GLU A 92 0.24 13.00 -22.87
C GLU A 92 -0.72 12.15 -23.72
N PRO A 93 -1.37 11.13 -23.14
CA PRO A 93 -2.23 10.25 -23.91
C PRO A 93 -3.57 10.90 -24.24
N ASP A 94 -3.90 11.00 -25.53
CA ASP A 94 -5.23 11.41 -26.01
C ASP A 94 -6.23 10.25 -25.87
N ARG A 95 -6.96 10.19 -24.76
CA ARG A 95 -7.97 9.15 -24.49
C ARG A 95 -9.03 9.62 -23.49
N ILE A 96 -10.25 9.12 -23.66
CA ILE A 96 -11.42 9.43 -22.80
C ILE A 96 -11.54 8.52 -21.56
N VAL A 97 -10.51 7.71 -21.27
CA VAL A 97 -10.56 6.72 -20.18
C VAL A 97 -9.77 7.19 -18.97
N GLY A 98 -10.29 6.89 -17.78
CA GLY A 98 -9.66 7.25 -16.51
C GLY A 98 -9.94 8.69 -16.05
N GLU A 99 -10.92 9.37 -16.64
CA GLU A 99 -11.33 10.73 -16.25
C GLU A 99 -12.02 10.76 -14.88
N PHE A 100 -12.69 9.66 -14.50
CA PHE A 100 -13.40 9.55 -13.24
C PHE A 100 -12.65 8.67 -12.25
N LEU A 101 -12.28 9.24 -11.11
CA LEU A 101 -11.74 8.51 -9.98
C LEU A 101 -12.84 8.24 -8.94
N GLN A 102 -13.09 6.97 -8.66
CA GLN A 102 -14.03 6.56 -7.62
C GLN A 102 -13.56 7.04 -6.25
N ALA A 103 -14.50 7.26 -5.32
CA ALA A 103 -14.19 7.75 -3.96
C ALA A 103 -13.13 6.88 -3.23
N GLY A 104 -13.18 5.56 -3.41
CA GLY A 104 -12.16 4.66 -2.86
C GLY A 104 -10.77 4.90 -3.45
N GLY A 105 -10.69 5.24 -4.74
CA GLY A 105 -9.44 5.61 -5.41
C GLY A 105 -8.86 6.91 -4.86
N CYS A 106 -9.69 7.93 -4.64
CA CYS A 106 -9.25 9.20 -4.05
C CYS A 106 -8.66 8.99 -2.65
N ILE A 107 -9.32 8.18 -1.82
CA ILE A 107 -8.82 7.84 -0.48
C ILE A 107 -7.46 7.12 -0.58
N LYS A 108 -7.28 6.23 -1.55
CA LYS A 108 -6.00 5.53 -1.76
C LYS A 108 -4.89 6.43 -2.27
N LEU A 109 -5.18 7.40 -3.13
CA LEU A 109 -4.18 8.41 -3.52
C LEU A 109 -3.76 9.25 -2.31
N ALA A 110 -4.71 9.68 -1.48
CA ALA A 110 -4.43 10.41 -0.24
C ALA A 110 -3.56 9.62 0.75
N GLU A 111 -3.83 8.32 0.92
CA GLU A 111 -3.00 7.45 1.75
C GLU A 111 -1.56 7.31 1.20
N LEU A 112 -1.37 7.38 -0.12
CA LEU A 112 -0.06 7.32 -0.77
C LEU A 112 0.66 8.67 -0.79
N GLY A 113 -0.07 9.79 -0.67
CA GLY A 113 0.45 11.16 -0.85
C GLY A 113 0.60 11.53 -2.33
N LEU A 114 -0.40 11.14 -3.13
CA LEU A 114 -0.45 11.30 -4.60
C LEU A 114 -1.70 12.06 -5.08
N GLU A 115 -2.44 12.67 -4.15
CA GLU A 115 -3.59 13.55 -4.44
C GLU A 115 -3.21 14.91 -5.03
#